data_AF-A0A8J2X823-F1
#
_entry.id   AF-A0A8J2X823-F1
#
_cell.length_a   1.000
_cell.length_b   1.000
_cell.length_c   1.000
_cell.angle_alpha   90.00
_cell.angle_beta   90.00
_cell.angle_gamma   90.00
#
_symmetry.space_group_name_H-M   'P 1'
#
loop_
_entity.id
_entity.type
_entity.pdbx_description
1 polymer ?
#
loop_
_entity_poly.entity_id
_entity_poly.type
_entity_poly.pdbx_seq_one_letter_code
_entity_poly.pdbx_strand_id
1 'polypeptide(L)'
;MDTENQVVDAVFGQPRAFSLESSLVNPNVIKYLETVRQEALRTNAISNAGRSTSRKHTADLYDDDELTRTIPVSLRSFEKDMIDWIKWFTNAKQIVMEEGLAAQKHDADTLNLLLYYLKGYISAQEEQKGISTHILNILQELDTVHEDEHLEIDPAWAEHTLKNLRTEKIRDLEDLKAFITGASESVPVGFKEWYRFCQGHEPSHCYFTGTINSKNIWVLVQYMSHDWIKDIHKQKKANQVRRFSAWLLYILFHLPTNITAEYVSNLRELGKKCQRLILTDAIAEDPKTGVLVQHLMTSEMIDLAVPAPPRELDIIKLALTVITVLYRQRDLINWKDFL
;
A
#
# COMPACT_ATOMS: atom_id res chain seq x y z
N MET A 1 30.69 -43.68 -23.50
CA MET A 1 29.93 -42.94 -22.47
C MET A 1 30.94 -42.67 -21.37
N ASP A 2 31.61 -41.53 -21.43
CA ASP A 2 32.62 -41.18 -20.43
C ASP A 2 32.12 -39.91 -19.71
N THR A 3 31.61 -40.11 -18.49
CA THR A 3 31.23 -39.04 -17.57
C THR A 3 32.46 -38.55 -16.84
N GLU A 4 33.04 -37.43 -17.27
CA GLU A 4 33.95 -36.65 -16.43
C GLU A 4 33.17 -36.15 -15.21
N ASN A 5 33.57 -36.59 -14.01
CA ASN A 5 33.03 -36.11 -12.75
C ASN A 5 33.31 -34.60 -12.63
N GLN A 6 32.28 -33.77 -12.84
CA GLN A 6 32.38 -32.32 -12.64
C GLN A 6 32.71 -32.03 -11.18
N VAL A 7 33.80 -31.29 -10.95
CA VAL A 7 34.20 -30.82 -9.63
C VAL A 7 33.08 -29.96 -9.05
N VAL A 8 32.52 -30.40 -7.92
CA VAL A 8 31.45 -29.71 -7.21
C VAL A 8 31.99 -28.41 -6.63
N ASP A 9 31.30 -27.31 -6.89
CA ASP A 9 31.68 -26.01 -6.37
C ASP A 9 31.51 -26.00 -4.84
N ALA A 10 32.60 -25.76 -4.10
CA ALA A 10 32.60 -25.82 -2.64
C ALA A 10 31.74 -24.73 -1.98
N VAL A 11 31.38 -23.66 -2.70
CA VAL A 11 30.54 -22.56 -2.18
C VAL A 11 29.05 -22.85 -2.37
N PHE A 12 28.68 -23.45 -3.49
CA PHE A 12 27.27 -23.65 -3.87
C PHE A 12 26.79 -25.11 -3.78
N GLY A 13 27.69 -26.06 -3.48
CA GLY A 13 27.36 -27.47 -3.26
C GLY A 13 26.76 -28.17 -4.48
N GLN A 14 26.93 -27.59 -5.67
CA GLN A 14 26.39 -28.11 -6.93
C GLN A 14 27.52 -28.21 -7.98
N PRO A 15 27.47 -29.21 -8.88
CA PRO A 15 28.37 -29.26 -10.02
C PRO A 15 28.14 -28.05 -10.93
N ARG A 16 29.21 -27.42 -11.41
CA ARG A 16 29.11 -26.23 -12.26
C ARG A 16 28.34 -26.56 -13.54
N ALA A 17 27.17 -25.94 -13.72
CA ALA A 17 26.31 -26.16 -14.88
C ALA A 17 27.02 -25.93 -16.23
N PHE A 18 28.02 -25.03 -16.26
CA PHE A 18 28.88 -24.78 -17.43
C PHE A 18 30.32 -24.47 -16.98
N SER A 19 31.29 -25.14 -17.59
CA SER A 19 32.71 -24.80 -17.48
C SER A 19 33.29 -24.60 -18.87
N LEU A 20 33.86 -23.42 -19.14
CA LEU A 20 34.53 -23.11 -20.41
C LEU A 20 35.81 -23.95 -20.63
N GLU A 21 36.29 -24.60 -19.58
CA GLU A 21 37.47 -25.48 -19.60
C GLU A 21 37.11 -26.94 -19.90
N SER A 22 35.83 -27.27 -20.06
CA SER A 22 35.40 -28.64 -20.36
C SER A 22 35.71 -29.00 -21.82
N SER A 23 36.27 -30.20 -22.01
CA SER A 23 36.66 -30.77 -23.31
C SER A 23 35.49 -30.93 -24.30
N LEU A 24 34.25 -30.87 -23.81
CA LEU A 24 33.02 -30.98 -24.59
C LEU A 24 32.49 -29.62 -25.10
N VAL A 25 33.09 -28.50 -24.68
CA VAL A 25 32.68 -27.17 -25.11
C VAL A 25 33.30 -26.86 -26.47
N ASN A 26 32.45 -26.48 -27.43
CA ASN A 26 32.88 -26.17 -28.79
C ASN A 26 33.90 -25.00 -28.80
N PRO A 27 35.11 -25.18 -29.34
CA PRO A 27 36.16 -24.15 -29.34
C PRO A 27 35.74 -22.82 -29.99
N ASN A 28 34.82 -22.89 -30.97
CA ASN A 28 34.30 -21.70 -31.65
C ASN A 28 33.44 -20.83 -30.72
N VAL A 29 32.76 -21.45 -29.75
CA VAL A 29 31.92 -20.75 -28.76
C VAL A 29 32.81 -20.02 -27.75
N ILE A 30 33.91 -20.64 -27.32
CA ILE A 30 34.90 -20.01 -26.44
C ILE A 30 35.48 -18.76 -27.12
N LYS A 31 35.91 -18.89 -28.38
CA LYS A 31 36.46 -17.77 -29.17
C LYS A 31 35.45 -16.65 -29.38
N TYR A 32 34.18 -16.98 -29.60
CA TYR A 32 33.10 -15.99 -29.71
C TYR A 32 32.91 -15.23 -28.39
N LEU A 33 32.84 -15.93 -27.25
CA LEU A 33 32.68 -15.30 -25.93
C LEU A 33 33.88 -14.44 -25.54
N GLU A 34 35.10 -14.85 -25.88
CA GLU A 34 36.29 -14.01 -25.70
C GLU A 34 36.23 -12.74 -26.56
N THR A 35 35.74 -12.85 -27.79
CA THR A 35 35.55 -11.69 -28.69
C THR A 35 34.51 -10.72 -28.12
N VAL A 36 33.35 -11.24 -27.67
CA VAL A 36 32.30 -10.43 -27.02
C VAL A 36 32.82 -9.76 -25.75
N ARG A 37 33.63 -10.46 -24.94
CA ARG A 37 34.25 -9.88 -23.75
C ARG A 37 35.21 -8.75 -24.11
N GLN A 38 36.07 -8.94 -25.11
CA GLN A 38 36.99 -7.91 -25.59
C GLN A 38 36.22 -6.70 -26.16
N GLU A 39 35.12 -6.94 -26.85
CA GLU A 39 34.25 -5.90 -27.41
C GLU A 39 33.49 -5.13 -26.33
N ALA A 40 32.99 -5.80 -25.30
CA ALA A 40 32.36 -5.16 -24.14
C ALA A 40 33.35 -4.33 -23.31
N LEU A 41 34.59 -4.82 -23.15
CA LEU A 41 35.67 -4.07 -22.48
C LEU A 41 36.12 -2.86 -23.29
N ARG A 42 36.13 -2.94 -24.62
CA ARG A 42 36.44 -1.81 -25.50
C ARG A 42 35.33 -0.77 -25.55
N THR A 43 34.07 -1.20 -25.55
CA THR A 43 32.90 -0.31 -25.67
C THR A 43 32.64 0.49 -24.39
N ASN A 44 33.00 -0.01 -23.21
CA ASN A 44 32.83 0.72 -21.95
C ASN A 44 33.95 1.73 -21.61
N ALA A 45 35.03 1.77 -22.38
CA ALA A 45 36.22 2.56 -22.03
C ALA A 45 36.46 3.83 -22.87
N ILE A 46 35.76 4.08 -23.99
CA ILE A 46 36.00 5.28 -24.80
C ILE A 46 34.71 5.87 -25.41
N SER A 47 34.44 7.12 -25.01
CA SER A 47 33.77 8.20 -25.75
C SER A 47 32.23 8.35 -25.70
N ASN A 48 31.77 9.15 -24.74
CA ASN A 48 30.71 10.13 -24.95
C ASN A 48 31.21 11.26 -25.89
N ALA A 49 31.54 10.93 -27.14
CA ALA A 49 31.89 11.92 -28.16
C ALA A 49 30.89 11.84 -29.31
N GLY A 50 29.93 12.76 -29.29
CA GLY A 50 29.39 13.43 -30.47
C GLY A 50 28.69 12.57 -31.52
N ARG A 51 27.35 12.59 -31.51
CA ARG A 51 26.56 12.70 -32.75
C ARG A 51 25.20 13.32 -32.48
N SER A 52 25.22 14.65 -32.40
CA SER A 52 24.06 15.51 -32.62
C SER A 52 23.80 15.60 -34.12
N THR A 53 22.61 15.18 -34.56
CA THR A 53 22.09 15.52 -35.89
C THR A 53 21.06 16.65 -35.75
N SER A 54 21.57 17.85 -35.98
CA SER A 54 20.90 19.10 -36.42
C SER A 54 19.37 19.15 -36.52
N ARG A 55 18.77 20.06 -35.74
CA ARG A 55 17.70 20.96 -36.22
C ARG A 55 18.04 22.40 -35.79
N LYS A 56 17.85 23.33 -36.73
CA LYS A 56 18.31 24.73 -36.73
C LYS A 56 17.49 25.66 -35.81
N HIS A 57 18.13 26.79 -35.46
CA HIS A 57 17.65 28.04 -34.83
C HIS A 57 17.63 28.04 -33.29
N THR A 58 18.24 28.98 -32.56
CA THR A 58 18.86 30.30 -32.84
C THR A 58 20.05 30.48 -31.90
N ALA A 59 21.04 31.27 -32.35
CA ALA A 59 22.22 31.61 -31.58
C ALA A 59 21.86 32.40 -30.31
N ASP A 60 22.33 31.90 -29.17
CA ASP A 60 22.80 32.71 -28.06
C ASP A 60 24.17 32.13 -27.68
N LEU A 61 25.23 32.77 -28.18
CA LEU A 61 26.62 32.46 -27.86
C LEU A 61 27.01 33.43 -26.73
N TYR A 62 27.50 32.87 -25.62
CA TYR A 62 27.86 33.51 -24.34
C TYR A 62 26.73 33.61 -23.32
N ASP A 63 26.36 32.45 -22.76
CA ASP A 63 26.16 32.30 -21.32
C ASP A 63 26.57 30.86 -20.94
N ASP A 64 27.88 30.60 -20.93
CA ASP A 64 28.47 29.43 -20.27
C ASP A 64 28.44 29.65 -18.74
N ASP A 65 27.24 29.90 -18.20
CA ASP A 65 26.94 29.41 -16.88
C ASP A 65 26.71 27.91 -17.06
N GLU A 66 27.67 27.09 -16.65
CA GLU A 66 27.33 25.78 -16.11
C GLU A 66 26.28 26.05 -15.02
N LEU A 67 25.01 26.04 -15.42
CA LEU A 67 23.88 25.91 -14.52
C LEU A 67 24.06 24.53 -13.90
N THR A 68 24.93 24.42 -12.90
CA THR A 68 24.78 23.42 -11.86
C THR A 68 23.35 23.60 -11.41
N ARG A 69 22.44 22.76 -11.91
CA ARG A 69 21.01 22.83 -11.59
C ARG A 69 20.95 22.70 -10.08
N THR A 70 20.84 23.83 -9.40
CA THR A 70 20.91 23.87 -7.95
C THR A 70 19.70 23.13 -7.45
N ILE A 71 19.93 22.05 -6.71
CA ILE A 71 18.85 21.22 -6.16
C ILE A 71 17.89 22.16 -5.41
N PRO A 72 16.59 22.16 -5.76
CA PRO A 72 15.58 22.94 -5.04
C PRO A 72 15.70 22.76 -3.53
N VAL A 73 15.52 23.84 -2.76
CA VAL A 73 15.67 23.82 -1.30
C VAL A 73 14.74 22.79 -0.65
N SER A 74 13.52 22.62 -1.19
CA SER A 74 12.54 21.62 -0.77
C SER A 74 13.04 20.18 -0.90
N LEU A 75 13.87 19.87 -1.90
CA LEU A 75 14.47 18.53 -2.05
C LEU A 75 15.70 18.34 -1.16
N ARG A 76 16.40 19.44 -0.81
CA ARG A 76 17.51 19.40 0.15
C ARG A 76 17.05 19.19 1.59
N SER A 77 15.88 19.72 1.98
CA SER A 77 15.32 19.47 3.30
C SER A 77 14.72 18.06 3.43
N PHE A 78 14.28 17.47 2.31
CA PHE A 78 13.64 16.15 2.26
C PHE A 78 14.37 15.08 3.07
N GLU A 79 15.68 14.90 2.86
CA GLU A 79 16.47 13.89 3.58
C GLU A 79 16.53 14.11 5.09
N LYS A 80 16.50 15.38 5.54
CA LYS A 80 16.50 15.72 6.95
C LYS A 80 15.14 15.40 7.58
N ASP A 81 14.07 15.79 6.89
CA ASP A 81 12.70 15.62 7.35
C ASP A 81 12.28 14.15 7.38
N MET A 82 12.86 13.31 6.51
CA MET A 82 12.62 11.86 6.45
C MET A 82 12.82 11.14 7.79
N ILE A 83 13.76 11.60 8.63
CA ILE A 83 14.04 10.97 9.93
C ILE A 83 12.83 11.10 10.86
N ASP A 84 12.24 12.28 10.92
CA ASP A 84 11.07 12.53 11.76
C ASP A 84 9.82 11.86 11.17
N TRP A 85 9.69 11.88 9.84
CA TRP A 85 8.58 11.22 9.13
C TRP A 85 8.58 9.71 9.36
N ILE A 86 9.74 9.05 9.26
CA ILE A 86 9.81 7.60 9.46
C ILE A 86 9.64 7.22 10.93
N LYS A 87 10.12 8.04 11.86
CA LYS A 87 9.90 7.84 13.29
C LYS A 87 8.40 7.89 13.63
N TRP A 88 7.71 8.91 13.14
CA TRP A 88 6.25 9.00 13.30
C TRP A 88 5.55 7.80 12.66
N PHE A 89 5.90 7.47 11.41
CA PHE A 89 5.28 6.36 10.69
C PHE A 89 5.43 5.02 11.40
N THR A 90 6.63 4.75 11.93
CA THR A 90 6.91 3.49 12.64
C THR A 90 6.11 3.39 13.93
N ASN A 91 5.99 4.50 14.67
CA ASN A 91 5.16 4.57 15.88
C ASN A 91 3.66 4.38 15.55
N ALA A 92 3.15 5.13 14.57
CA ALA A 92 1.76 5.02 14.14
C ALA A 92 1.44 3.61 13.60
N LYS A 93 2.34 3.02 12.81
CA LYS A 93 2.23 1.63 12.35
C LYS A 93 2.17 0.67 13.52
N GLN A 94 3.02 0.85 14.53
CA GLN A 94 3.03 -0.04 15.69
C GLN A 94 1.71 0.01 16.44
N ILE A 95 1.21 1.20 16.79
CA ILE A 95 -0.07 1.37 17.49
C ILE A 95 -1.21 0.72 16.72
N VAL A 96 -1.34 1.00 15.42
CA VAL A 96 -2.42 0.42 14.59
C VAL A 96 -2.30 -1.10 14.47
N MET A 97 -1.09 -1.64 14.40
CA MET A 97 -0.86 -3.08 14.26
C MET A 97 -1.02 -3.86 15.58
N GLU A 98 -0.79 -3.23 16.73
CA GLU A 98 -0.88 -3.85 18.05
C GLU A 98 -2.25 -3.66 18.71
N GLU A 99 -2.84 -2.48 18.57
CA GLU A 99 -4.08 -2.08 19.25
C GLU A 99 -5.28 -1.99 18.30
N GLY A 100 -5.04 -2.02 16.99
CA GLY A 100 -6.10 -2.00 15.99
C GLY A 100 -7.06 -3.18 16.15
N LEU A 101 -8.35 -2.91 15.97
CA LEU A 101 -9.38 -3.94 16.01
C LEU A 101 -9.16 -4.89 14.82
N ALA A 102 -8.58 -6.06 15.10
CA ALA A 102 -8.54 -7.14 14.13
C ALA A 102 -9.99 -7.53 13.78
N ALA A 103 -10.21 -7.98 12.54
CA ALA A 103 -11.48 -8.57 12.16
C ALA A 103 -11.78 -9.69 13.16
N GLN A 104 -12.74 -9.45 14.06
CA GLN A 104 -13.18 -10.44 15.00
C GLN A 104 -13.80 -11.57 14.17
N LYS A 105 -13.10 -12.69 14.12
CA LYS A 105 -13.79 -13.96 13.91
C LYS A 105 -14.62 -14.14 15.17
N HIS A 106 -15.83 -13.60 15.18
CA HIS A 106 -16.79 -13.96 16.20
C HIS A 106 -16.91 -15.48 16.15
N ASP A 107 -16.47 -16.15 17.20
CA ASP A 107 -16.86 -17.55 17.36
C ASP A 107 -18.39 -17.60 17.46
N ALA A 108 -18.95 -18.79 17.20
CA ALA A 108 -20.40 -18.95 17.15
C ALA A 108 -21.06 -18.46 18.45
N ASP A 109 -20.38 -18.63 19.58
CA ASP A 109 -20.87 -18.27 20.91
C ASP A 109 -20.86 -16.74 21.15
N THR A 110 -19.79 -16.04 20.79
CA THR A 110 -19.71 -14.57 20.87
C THR A 110 -20.70 -13.90 19.92
N LEU A 111 -20.89 -14.47 18.73
CA LEU A 111 -21.85 -13.96 17.76
C LEU A 111 -23.28 -14.13 18.26
N ASN A 112 -23.60 -15.30 18.81
CA ASN A 112 -24.91 -15.55 19.43
C ASN A 112 -25.14 -14.64 20.63
N LEU A 113 -24.12 -14.38 21.46
CA LEU A 113 -24.21 -13.47 22.58
C LEU A 113 -24.46 -12.02 22.14
N LEU A 114 -23.79 -11.57 21.08
CA LEU A 114 -24.00 -10.25 20.51
C LEU A 114 -25.40 -10.11 19.87
N LEU A 115 -25.89 -11.16 19.19
CA LEU A 115 -27.26 -11.23 18.68
C LEU A 115 -28.30 -11.23 19.83
N TYR A 116 -27.97 -11.87 20.94
CA TYR A 116 -28.78 -11.87 22.16
C TYR A 116 -28.91 -10.46 22.75
N TYR A 117 -27.80 -9.74 22.93
CA TYR A 117 -27.88 -8.36 23.42
C TYR A 117 -28.53 -7.40 22.42
N LEU A 118 -28.35 -7.62 21.10
CA LEU A 118 -29.07 -6.85 20.08
C LEU A 118 -30.58 -7.09 20.16
N LYS A 119 -31.01 -8.34 20.39
CA LYS A 119 -32.42 -8.69 20.64
C LYS A 119 -32.95 -7.96 21.87
N GLY A 120 -32.18 -7.95 22.97
CA GLY A 120 -32.52 -7.24 24.20
C GLY A 120 -32.69 -5.73 23.96
N TYR A 121 -31.73 -5.12 23.27
CA TYR A 121 -31.75 -3.69 22.95
C TYR A 121 -32.96 -3.30 22.10
N ILE A 122 -33.27 -4.05 21.03
CA ILE A 122 -34.43 -3.77 20.17
C ILE A 122 -35.74 -4.00 20.94
N SER A 123 -35.79 -5.01 21.81
CA SER A 123 -36.98 -5.31 22.62
C SER A 123 -37.27 -4.22 23.65
N ALA A 124 -36.24 -3.54 24.15
CA ALA A 124 -36.35 -2.44 25.11
C ALA A 124 -36.83 -1.11 24.49
N GLN A 125 -36.90 -0.99 23.16
CA GLN A 125 -37.40 0.23 22.50
C GLN A 125 -38.93 0.27 22.46
N GLU A 126 -39.53 1.41 22.85
CA GLU A 126 -41.00 1.59 22.94
C GLU A 126 -41.73 1.55 21.58
N GLU A 127 -41.04 1.81 20.45
CA GLU A 127 -41.62 1.75 19.10
C GLU A 127 -40.92 0.72 18.21
N GLN A 128 -41.43 -0.51 18.19
CA GLN A 128 -40.98 -1.55 17.27
C GLN A 128 -41.75 -1.44 15.94
N LYS A 129 -41.18 -0.78 14.92
CA LYS A 129 -41.80 -0.65 13.59
C LYS A 129 -40.87 -1.11 12.47
N GLY A 130 -41.41 -1.87 11.51
CA GLY A 130 -40.74 -2.23 10.26
C GLY A 130 -39.56 -3.17 10.45
N ILE A 131 -38.34 -2.68 10.19
CA ILE A 131 -37.11 -3.50 10.21
C ILE A 131 -36.83 -4.07 11.61
N SER A 132 -37.14 -3.34 12.69
CA SER A 132 -36.91 -3.80 14.07
C SER A 132 -37.75 -5.03 14.38
N THR A 133 -39.00 -5.08 13.92
CA THR A 133 -39.90 -6.24 14.08
C THR A 133 -39.44 -7.43 13.22
N HIS A 134 -38.96 -7.16 12.00
CA HIS A 134 -38.41 -8.19 11.11
C HIS A 134 -37.18 -8.87 11.70
N ILE A 135 -36.25 -8.07 12.23
CA ILE A 135 -35.04 -8.57 12.89
C ILE A 135 -35.38 -9.29 14.20
N LEU A 136 -36.33 -8.80 15.00
CA LEU A 136 -36.80 -9.51 16.19
C LEU A 136 -37.39 -10.89 15.85
N ASN A 137 -38.14 -11.01 14.76
CA ASN A 137 -38.68 -12.31 14.31
C ASN A 137 -37.58 -13.29 13.93
N ILE A 138 -36.54 -12.83 13.21
CA ILE A 138 -35.36 -13.65 12.88
C ILE A 138 -34.61 -14.07 14.16
N LEU A 139 -34.47 -13.17 15.13
CA LEU A 139 -33.82 -13.42 16.42
C LEU A 139 -34.64 -14.28 17.39
N GLN A 140 -35.88 -14.67 17.04
CA GLN A 140 -36.62 -15.67 17.82
C GLN A 140 -36.03 -17.07 17.66
N GLU A 141 -35.36 -17.34 16.54
CA GLU A 141 -34.71 -18.63 16.24
C GLU A 141 -33.35 -18.79 16.93
N LEU A 142 -32.92 -17.79 17.74
CA LEU A 142 -31.68 -17.87 18.50
C LEU A 142 -31.80 -18.90 19.64
N ASP A 143 -30.86 -19.82 19.72
CA ASP A 143 -30.72 -20.70 20.87
C ASP A 143 -30.50 -19.89 22.16
N THR A 144 -30.96 -20.41 23.30
CA THR A 144 -30.75 -19.77 24.61
C THR A 144 -29.27 -19.63 24.90
N VAL A 145 -28.77 -18.40 24.90
CA VAL A 145 -27.38 -18.07 25.20
C VAL A 145 -27.23 -17.86 26.71
N HIS A 146 -26.10 -18.27 27.27
CA HIS A 146 -25.75 -17.91 28.65
C HIS A 146 -25.42 -16.42 28.73
N GLU A 147 -26.23 -15.67 29.49
CA GLU A 147 -25.97 -14.26 29.77
C GLU A 147 -24.64 -14.09 30.51
N ASP A 148 -23.86 -13.10 30.07
CA ASP A 148 -22.74 -12.58 30.84
C ASP A 148 -23.16 -11.24 31.46
N GLU A 149 -23.28 -11.19 32.78
CA GLU A 149 -23.72 -9.99 33.52
C GLU A 149 -22.73 -8.80 33.37
N HIS A 150 -21.53 -9.03 32.82
CA HIS A 150 -20.51 -8.00 32.63
C HIS A 150 -20.50 -7.37 31.22
N LEU A 151 -21.32 -7.85 30.29
CA LEU A 151 -21.35 -7.35 28.92
C LEU A 151 -22.61 -6.53 28.65
N GLU A 152 -22.40 -5.28 28.22
CA GLU A 152 -23.45 -4.37 27.74
C GLU A 152 -23.24 -4.10 26.25
N ILE A 153 -24.34 -4.03 25.50
CA ILE A 153 -24.30 -3.64 24.09
C ILE A 153 -24.11 -2.14 23.95
N ASP A 154 -23.16 -1.74 23.09
CA ASP A 154 -22.99 -0.34 22.71
C ASP A 154 -24.24 0.17 21.96
N PRO A 155 -25.00 1.14 22.52
CA PRO A 155 -26.18 1.69 21.88
C PRO A 155 -25.88 2.36 20.53
N ALA A 156 -24.71 2.99 20.38
CA ALA A 156 -24.33 3.66 19.14
C ALA A 156 -24.08 2.64 18.02
N TRP A 157 -23.41 1.53 18.35
CA TRP A 157 -23.25 0.40 17.45
C TRP A 157 -24.59 -0.22 17.06
N ALA A 158 -25.51 -0.42 18.00
CA ALA A 158 -26.81 -1.03 17.74
C ALA A 158 -27.67 -0.17 16.80
N GLU A 159 -27.72 1.15 17.02
CA GLU A 159 -28.43 2.08 16.14
C GLU A 159 -27.83 2.13 14.73
N HIS A 160 -26.49 2.19 14.64
CA HIS A 160 -25.79 2.19 13.36
C HIS A 160 -26.06 0.89 12.58
N THR A 161 -25.99 -0.25 13.26
CA THR A 161 -26.28 -1.57 12.70
C THR A 161 -27.71 -1.62 12.17
N LEU A 162 -28.71 -1.24 12.98
CA LEU A 162 -30.11 -1.17 12.57
C LEU A 162 -30.36 -0.27 11.35
N LYS A 163 -29.63 0.84 11.25
CA LYS A 163 -29.73 1.74 10.10
C LYS A 163 -29.23 1.09 8.81
N ASN A 164 -28.15 0.32 8.88
CA ASN A 164 -27.58 -0.38 7.72
C ASN A 164 -28.37 -1.65 7.36
N LEU A 165 -28.98 -2.32 8.35
CA LEU A 165 -29.90 -3.43 8.11
C LEU A 165 -31.13 -3.00 7.30
N ARG A 166 -31.52 -1.71 7.29
CA ARG A 166 -32.65 -1.21 6.47
C ARG A 166 -32.36 -1.24 4.97
N THR A 167 -31.10 -1.19 4.58
CA THR A 167 -30.69 -1.15 3.17
C THR A 167 -30.39 -2.53 2.58
N GLU A 168 -30.18 -3.53 3.44
CA GLU A 168 -29.85 -4.90 3.05
C GLU A 168 -31.06 -5.84 3.09
N LYS A 169 -31.04 -6.89 2.26
CA LYS A 169 -32.10 -7.92 2.22
C LYS A 169 -31.73 -9.10 3.11
N ILE A 170 -32.22 -9.12 4.34
CA ILE A 170 -31.94 -10.18 5.32
C ILE A 170 -33.15 -11.09 5.45
N ARG A 171 -32.96 -12.39 5.19
CA ARG A 171 -34.06 -13.37 5.16
C ARG A 171 -34.08 -14.27 6.38
N ASP A 172 -32.92 -14.63 6.88
CA ASP A 172 -32.76 -15.61 7.96
C ASP A 172 -31.65 -15.23 8.94
N LEU A 173 -31.46 -16.07 9.95
CA LEU A 173 -30.47 -15.87 11.01
C LEU A 173 -29.03 -15.93 10.46
N GLU A 174 -28.79 -16.74 9.43
CA GLU A 174 -27.46 -16.86 8.83
C GLU A 174 -27.11 -15.62 8.01
N ASP A 175 -28.07 -15.00 7.31
CA ASP A 175 -27.90 -13.70 6.66
C ASP A 175 -27.56 -12.61 7.68
N LEU A 176 -28.22 -12.62 8.84
CA LEU A 176 -27.95 -11.66 9.92
C LEU A 176 -26.57 -11.86 10.53
N LYS A 177 -26.18 -13.11 10.79
CA LYS A 177 -24.82 -13.48 11.23
C LYS A 177 -23.78 -13.06 10.20
N ALA A 178 -24.03 -13.31 8.92
CA ALA A 178 -23.13 -12.94 7.82
C ALA A 178 -22.99 -11.42 7.66
N PHE A 179 -24.07 -10.67 7.89
CA PHE A 179 -24.03 -9.22 7.90
C PHE A 179 -23.19 -8.67 9.05
N ILE A 180 -23.41 -9.17 10.27
CA ILE A 180 -22.70 -8.70 11.48
C ILE A 180 -21.21 -9.08 11.45
N THR A 181 -20.88 -10.29 10.99
CA THR A 181 -19.50 -10.76 10.85
C THR A 181 -18.77 -10.14 9.65
N GLY A 182 -19.46 -9.34 8.82
CA GLY A 182 -18.91 -8.84 7.55
C GLY A 182 -18.62 -9.94 6.52
N ALA A 183 -19.06 -11.19 6.78
CA ALA A 183 -18.82 -12.34 5.93
C ALA A 183 -19.55 -12.26 4.57
N SER A 184 -20.55 -11.38 4.43
CA SER A 184 -21.24 -11.17 3.15
C SER A 184 -20.48 -10.28 2.16
N GLU A 185 -19.44 -9.56 2.60
CA GLU A 185 -18.60 -8.78 1.67
C GLU A 185 -17.65 -9.71 0.92
N SER A 186 -18.11 -10.19 -0.24
CA SER A 186 -17.26 -10.88 -1.19
C SER A 186 -16.03 -10.02 -1.47
N VAL A 187 -14.84 -10.61 -1.31
CA VAL A 187 -13.56 -9.95 -1.62
C VAL A 187 -13.64 -9.29 -3.00
N PRO A 188 -13.42 -7.97 -3.12
CA PRO A 188 -13.53 -7.28 -4.40
C PRO A 188 -12.58 -7.88 -5.45
N VAL A 189 -13.06 -8.06 -6.68
CA VAL A 189 -12.29 -8.62 -7.79
C VAL A 189 -12.13 -7.60 -8.92
N GLY A 190 -10.87 -7.29 -9.22
CA GLY A 190 -10.53 -6.37 -10.31
C GLY A 190 -10.67 -4.89 -9.95
N PHE A 191 -10.19 -4.04 -10.86
CA PHE A 191 -9.98 -2.61 -10.58
C PHE A 191 -11.26 -1.86 -10.17
N LYS A 192 -12.37 -2.09 -10.88
CA LYS A 192 -13.61 -1.33 -10.67
C LYS A 192 -14.23 -1.59 -9.29
N GLU A 193 -14.18 -2.83 -8.83
CA GLU A 193 -14.74 -3.22 -7.53
C GLU A 193 -13.86 -2.69 -6.40
N TRP A 194 -12.54 -2.87 -6.49
CA TRP A 194 -11.60 -2.26 -5.53
C TRP A 194 -11.73 -0.74 -5.48
N TYR A 195 -11.90 -0.09 -6.63
CA TYR A 195 -12.12 1.34 -6.70
C TYR A 195 -13.37 1.77 -5.94
N ARG A 196 -14.51 1.10 -6.17
CA ARG A 196 -15.77 1.39 -5.45
C ARG A 196 -15.65 1.08 -3.97
N PHE A 197 -15.03 -0.04 -3.63
CA PHE A 197 -14.80 -0.45 -2.25
C PHE A 197 -13.99 0.59 -1.49
N CYS A 198 -12.83 1.00 -2.02
CA CYS A 198 -12.00 2.01 -1.39
C CYS A 198 -12.70 3.37 -1.31
N GLN A 199 -13.59 3.71 -2.24
CA GLN A 199 -14.39 4.94 -2.17
C GLN A 199 -15.46 4.91 -1.09
N GLY A 200 -16.14 3.76 -0.93
CA GLY A 200 -17.24 3.57 0.00
C GLY A 200 -16.81 3.40 1.45
N HIS A 201 -15.65 2.77 1.68
CA HIS A 201 -15.20 2.40 3.02
C HIS A 201 -14.01 3.23 3.48
N GLU A 202 -14.03 3.65 4.75
CA GLU A 202 -12.86 4.18 5.43
C GLU A 202 -11.87 3.03 5.73
N PRO A 203 -10.56 3.19 5.46
CA PRO A 203 -9.61 2.14 5.80
C PRO A 203 -9.47 1.98 7.32
N SER A 204 -9.35 0.73 7.76
CA SER A 204 -9.16 0.32 9.16
C SER A 204 -8.38 -0.99 9.20
N HIS A 205 -7.82 -1.34 10.36
CA HIS A 205 -7.05 -2.57 10.55
C HIS A 205 -7.87 -3.84 10.26
N CYS A 206 -9.17 -3.81 10.54
CA CYS A 206 -10.07 -4.95 10.31
C CYS A 206 -10.12 -5.39 8.83
N TYR A 207 -10.11 -4.46 7.87
CA TYR A 207 -10.10 -4.82 6.45
C TYR A 207 -8.81 -5.53 6.01
N PHE A 208 -7.68 -5.26 6.67
CA PHE A 208 -6.39 -5.90 6.36
C PHE A 208 -6.17 -7.23 7.07
N THR A 209 -6.98 -7.52 8.08
CA THR A 209 -7.00 -8.82 8.78
C THR A 209 -8.12 -9.74 8.26
N GLY A 210 -9.17 -9.18 7.65
CA GLY A 210 -10.27 -9.90 7.01
C GLY A 210 -10.18 -9.94 5.47
N THR A 211 -10.68 -8.89 4.81
CA THR A 211 -10.97 -8.84 3.36
C THR A 211 -9.70 -8.78 2.48
N ILE A 212 -8.68 -8.03 2.91
CA ILE A 212 -7.44 -7.80 2.17
C ILE A 212 -6.38 -8.80 2.65
N ASN A 213 -6.26 -9.90 1.91
CA ASN A 213 -5.20 -10.87 2.16
C ASN A 213 -3.82 -10.41 1.64
N SER A 214 -2.80 -11.22 1.92
CA SER A 214 -1.40 -10.98 1.52
C SER A 214 -1.16 -10.83 0.03
N LYS A 215 -2.06 -11.32 -0.85
CA LYS A 215 -1.98 -11.11 -2.30
C LYS A 215 -2.68 -9.81 -2.72
N ASN A 216 -3.86 -9.57 -2.16
CA ASN A 216 -4.69 -8.41 -2.49
C ASN A 216 -4.02 -7.09 -2.12
N ILE A 217 -3.22 -7.05 -1.06
CA ILE A 217 -2.43 -5.85 -0.73
C ILE A 217 -1.51 -5.45 -1.89
N TRP A 218 -0.92 -6.41 -2.62
CA TRP A 218 -0.06 -6.13 -3.77
C TRP A 218 -0.83 -5.69 -5.00
N VAL A 219 -2.05 -6.21 -5.18
CA VAL A 219 -2.98 -5.72 -6.21
C VAL A 219 -3.31 -4.24 -5.94
N LEU A 220 -3.56 -3.88 -4.68
CA LEU A 220 -3.78 -2.48 -4.29
C LEU A 220 -2.54 -1.62 -4.50
N VAL A 221 -1.34 -2.11 -4.20
CA VAL A 221 -0.07 -1.42 -4.51
C VAL A 221 0.06 -1.16 -6.01
N GLN A 222 -0.30 -2.13 -6.86
CA GLN A 222 -0.29 -1.95 -8.31
C GLN A 222 -1.29 -0.88 -8.74
N TYR A 223 -2.54 -0.93 -8.28
CA TYR A 223 -3.54 0.10 -8.60
C TYR A 223 -3.14 1.50 -8.12
N MET A 224 -2.54 1.59 -6.92
CA MET A 224 -1.92 2.81 -6.40
C MET A 224 -0.84 3.32 -7.34
N SER A 225 0.05 2.43 -7.78
CA SER A 225 1.08 2.72 -8.76
C SER A 225 0.46 3.28 -10.05
N HIS A 226 -0.54 2.65 -10.66
CA HIS A 226 -0.99 3.03 -12.01
C HIS A 226 -1.63 4.43 -12.10
N ASP A 227 -2.83 4.57 -11.54
CA ASP A 227 -3.69 5.75 -11.77
C ASP A 227 -4.00 6.50 -10.48
N TRP A 228 -4.13 5.81 -9.35
CA TRP A 228 -4.62 6.46 -8.12
C TRP A 228 -3.61 7.46 -7.55
N ILE A 229 -2.30 7.19 -7.62
CA ILE A 229 -1.30 8.17 -7.16
C ILE A 229 -1.32 9.46 -7.99
N LYS A 230 -1.62 9.37 -9.28
CA LYS A 230 -1.77 10.54 -10.16
C LYS A 230 -3.05 11.30 -9.82
N ASP A 231 -4.12 10.59 -9.49
CA ASP A 231 -5.38 11.21 -9.09
C ASP A 231 -5.26 11.92 -7.74
N ILE A 232 -4.52 11.34 -6.79
CA ILE A 232 -4.14 11.97 -5.52
C ILE A 232 -3.38 13.28 -5.80
N HIS A 233 -2.39 13.26 -6.69
CA HIS A 233 -1.60 14.45 -7.05
C HIS A 233 -2.41 15.52 -7.81
N LYS A 234 -3.34 15.12 -8.66
CA LYS A 234 -4.19 16.04 -9.43
C LYS A 234 -5.24 16.75 -8.59
N GLN A 235 -5.62 16.19 -7.44
CA GLN A 235 -6.56 16.77 -6.47
C GLN A 235 -7.92 17.23 -7.04
N LYS A 236 -8.42 16.60 -8.12
CA LYS A 236 -9.66 17.05 -8.79
C LYS A 236 -10.93 16.87 -7.96
N LYS A 237 -10.97 15.85 -7.09
CA LYS A 237 -12.14 15.51 -6.27
C LYS A 237 -11.69 15.30 -4.83
N ALA A 238 -11.88 16.31 -3.97
CA ALA A 238 -11.32 16.35 -2.61
C ALA A 238 -11.65 15.10 -1.78
N ASN A 239 -12.92 14.69 -1.71
CA ASN A 239 -13.33 13.51 -0.92
C ASN A 239 -12.68 12.21 -1.42
N GLN A 240 -12.66 12.02 -2.73
CA GLN A 240 -12.04 10.85 -3.35
C GLN A 240 -10.53 10.82 -3.09
N VAL A 241 -9.87 11.95 -3.25
CA VAL A 241 -8.42 12.10 -3.04
C VAL A 241 -8.07 11.81 -1.58
N ARG A 242 -8.83 12.37 -0.63
CA ARG A 242 -8.66 12.08 0.80
C ARG A 242 -8.80 10.58 1.07
N ARG A 243 -9.82 9.95 0.49
CA ARG A 243 -10.09 8.54 0.68
C ARG A 243 -8.97 7.64 0.14
N PHE A 244 -8.52 7.83 -1.10
CA PHE A 244 -7.40 7.05 -1.64
C PHE A 244 -6.08 7.34 -0.92
N SER A 245 -5.87 8.55 -0.43
CA SER A 245 -4.69 8.90 0.37
C SER A 245 -4.68 8.16 1.71
N ALA A 246 -5.83 8.08 2.39
CA ALA A 246 -5.98 7.29 3.62
C ALA A 246 -5.74 5.79 3.34
N TRP A 247 -6.28 5.26 2.23
CA TRP A 247 -6.01 3.88 1.82
C TRP A 247 -4.53 3.63 1.55
N LEU A 248 -3.83 4.58 0.92
CA LEU A 248 -2.39 4.48 0.70
C LEU A 248 -1.63 4.42 2.04
N LEU A 249 -2.00 5.23 3.02
CA LEU A 249 -1.40 5.20 4.37
C LEU A 249 -1.55 3.82 5.01
N TYR A 250 -2.77 3.26 4.99
CA TYR A 250 -3.06 1.95 5.57
C TYR A 250 -2.38 0.81 4.81
N ILE A 251 -2.29 0.89 3.48
CA ILE A 251 -1.52 -0.07 2.68
C ILE A 251 -0.07 -0.05 3.17
N LEU A 252 0.55 1.12 3.33
CA LEU A 252 1.93 1.24 3.82
C LEU A 252 2.11 0.64 5.21
N PHE A 253 1.15 0.82 6.13
CA PHE A 253 1.18 0.18 7.46
C PHE A 253 1.23 -1.35 7.35
N HIS A 254 0.40 -1.93 6.49
CA HIS A 254 0.24 -3.39 6.38
C HIS A 254 1.22 -4.08 5.42
N LEU A 255 2.10 -3.32 4.76
CA LEU A 255 3.12 -3.95 3.93
C LEU A 255 4.04 -4.85 4.80
N PRO A 256 4.31 -6.10 4.36
CA PRO A 256 5.20 -7.00 5.08
C PRO A 256 6.63 -6.46 5.10
N THR A 257 7.39 -6.78 6.14
CA THR A 257 8.78 -6.33 6.30
C THR A 257 9.73 -7.08 5.36
N ASN A 258 9.52 -8.39 5.21
CA ASN A 258 10.29 -9.25 4.32
C ASN A 258 9.47 -9.53 3.06
N ILE A 259 9.96 -9.08 1.91
CA ILE A 259 9.25 -9.17 0.63
C ILE A 259 10.15 -9.74 -0.46
N THR A 260 9.53 -10.38 -1.45
CA THR A 260 10.22 -10.96 -2.61
C THR A 260 10.74 -9.87 -3.55
N ALA A 261 11.68 -10.21 -4.42
CA ALA A 261 12.20 -9.28 -5.42
C ALA A 261 11.11 -8.71 -6.36
N GLU A 262 10.10 -9.52 -6.67
CA GLU A 262 8.92 -9.09 -7.44
C GLU A 262 8.17 -7.96 -6.72
N TYR A 263 7.87 -8.15 -5.44
CA TYR A 263 7.18 -7.16 -4.63
C TYR A 263 8.02 -5.91 -4.37
N VAL A 264 9.35 -6.04 -4.25
CA VAL A 264 10.26 -4.89 -4.24
C VAL A 264 10.14 -4.11 -5.54
N SER A 265 10.07 -4.79 -6.70
CA SER A 265 9.90 -4.12 -7.99
C SER A 265 8.58 -3.35 -8.06
N ASN A 266 7.48 -3.94 -7.58
CA ASN A 266 6.18 -3.25 -7.51
C ASN A 266 6.23 -1.99 -6.63
N LEU A 267 6.85 -2.06 -5.44
CA LEU A 267 7.06 -0.87 -4.60
C LEU A 267 7.95 0.16 -5.28
N ARG A 268 9.00 -0.28 -5.96
CA ARG A 268 9.92 0.59 -6.68
C ARG A 268 9.21 1.35 -7.79
N GLU A 269 8.26 0.74 -8.49
CA GLU A 269 7.43 1.44 -9.48
C GLU A 269 6.57 2.56 -8.85
N LEU A 270 5.94 2.27 -7.71
CA LEU A 270 5.21 3.29 -6.94
C LEU A 270 6.17 4.41 -6.48
N GLY A 271 7.33 4.06 -5.93
CA GLY A 271 8.36 5.00 -5.49
C GLY A 271 8.84 5.92 -6.61
N LYS A 272 9.14 5.38 -7.81
CA LYS A 272 9.50 6.17 -9.00
C LYS A 272 8.38 7.12 -9.44
N LYS A 273 7.12 6.77 -9.21
CA LYS A 273 5.99 7.67 -9.52
C LYS A 273 5.88 8.77 -8.48
N CYS A 274 5.98 8.46 -7.18
CA CYS A 274 6.05 9.46 -6.12
C CYS A 274 7.21 10.45 -6.34
N GLN A 275 8.40 9.92 -6.63
CA GLN A 275 9.60 10.70 -6.92
C GLN A 275 9.38 11.70 -8.07
N ARG A 276 8.83 11.25 -9.21
CA ARG A 276 8.56 12.13 -10.35
C ARG A 276 7.56 13.23 -10.02
N LEU A 277 6.52 12.93 -9.23
CA LEU A 277 5.53 13.92 -8.82
C LEU A 277 6.16 14.98 -7.90
N ILE A 278 6.96 14.54 -6.91
CA ILE A 278 7.70 15.43 -6.02
C ILE A 278 8.69 16.31 -6.79
N LEU A 279 9.43 15.75 -7.76
CA LEU A 279 10.32 16.51 -8.64
C LEU A 279 9.56 17.54 -9.48
N THR A 280 8.42 17.15 -10.04
CA THR A 280 7.58 18.06 -10.85
C THR A 280 7.13 19.25 -10.01
N ASP A 281 6.67 19.02 -8.78
CA ASP A 281 6.23 20.09 -7.89
C ASP A 281 7.41 20.94 -7.40
N ALA A 282 8.59 20.36 -7.18
CA ALA A 282 9.77 21.10 -6.72
C ALA A 282 10.37 22.06 -7.77
N ILE A 283 10.11 21.83 -9.05
CA ILE A 283 10.59 22.64 -10.18
C ILE A 283 9.49 23.60 -10.69
N ALA A 284 8.23 23.35 -10.34
CA ALA A 284 7.10 24.17 -10.77
C ALA A 284 7.16 25.59 -10.16
N GLU A 285 6.76 26.59 -10.93
CA GLU A 285 6.63 27.99 -10.47
C GLU A 285 5.55 28.15 -9.40
N ASP A 286 4.48 27.36 -9.50
CA ASP A 286 3.40 27.27 -8.51
C ASP A 286 3.27 25.81 -8.02
N PRO A 287 4.01 25.43 -6.95
CA PRO A 287 4.00 24.07 -6.44
C PRO A 287 2.65 23.72 -5.82
N LYS A 288 2.13 22.55 -6.17
CA LYS A 288 0.88 22.06 -5.55
C LYS A 288 1.10 21.72 -4.09
N THR A 289 0.21 22.19 -3.22
CA THR A 289 0.15 21.74 -1.83
C THR A 289 -0.28 20.28 -1.79
N GLY A 290 0.57 19.39 -1.29
CA GLY A 290 0.26 17.96 -1.16
C GLY A 290 -0.90 17.67 -0.19
N VAL A 291 -1.43 16.44 -0.24
CA VAL A 291 -2.45 15.98 0.71
C VAL A 291 -1.76 15.64 2.03
N LEU A 292 -1.88 16.54 3.01
CA LEU A 292 -1.25 16.39 4.32
C LEU A 292 -1.79 15.18 5.09
N VAL A 293 -0.89 14.42 5.70
CA VAL A 293 -1.22 13.21 6.48
C VAL A 293 -2.09 13.53 7.69
N GLN A 294 -1.97 14.73 8.26
CA GLN A 294 -2.84 15.18 9.36
C GLN A 294 -4.34 15.17 9.00
N HIS A 295 -4.68 15.33 7.72
CA HIS A 295 -6.07 15.29 7.23
C HIS A 295 -6.54 13.86 6.89
N LEU A 296 -5.65 12.87 7.01
CA LEU A 296 -5.90 11.46 6.68
C LEU A 296 -6.12 10.58 7.91
N MET A 297 -6.09 11.16 9.12
CA MET A 297 -6.41 10.45 10.36
C MET A 297 -7.83 9.89 10.25
N THR A 298 -7.94 8.56 10.30
CA THR A 298 -9.19 7.81 10.29
C THR A 298 -9.81 7.79 11.68
N SER A 299 -11.09 7.40 11.77
CA SER A 299 -11.77 7.20 13.05
C SER A 299 -10.98 6.25 13.97
N GLU A 300 -10.51 5.11 13.43
CA GLU A 300 -9.68 4.15 14.17
C GLU A 300 -8.39 4.79 14.73
N MET A 301 -7.66 5.59 13.94
CA MET A 301 -6.43 6.24 14.42
C MET A 301 -6.71 7.27 15.53
N ILE A 302 -7.86 7.93 15.47
CA ILE A 302 -8.29 8.89 16.50
C ILE A 302 -8.62 8.15 17.79
N ASP A 303 -9.37 7.04 17.69
CA ASP A 303 -9.78 6.23 18.84
C ASP A 303 -8.57 5.58 19.53
N LEU A 304 -7.57 5.14 18.77
CA LEU A 304 -6.29 4.62 19.26
C LEU A 304 -5.31 5.71 19.73
N ALA A 305 -5.74 6.98 19.75
CA ALA A 305 -4.91 8.12 20.15
C ALA A 305 -3.55 8.19 19.43
N VAL A 306 -3.50 7.82 18.14
CA VAL A 306 -2.27 7.87 17.34
C VAL A 306 -1.71 9.30 17.33
N PRO A 307 -0.41 9.50 17.61
CA PRO A 307 0.17 10.84 17.68
C PRO A 307 0.04 11.59 16.37
N ALA A 308 -0.11 12.91 16.46
CA ALA A 308 -0.24 13.77 15.28
C ALA A 308 1.00 13.69 14.37
N PRO A 309 0.82 13.59 13.04
CA PRO A 309 1.93 13.61 12.09
C PRO A 309 2.62 14.98 12.02
N PRO A 310 3.87 15.03 11.54
CA PRO A 310 4.54 16.29 11.22
C PRO A 310 3.73 17.14 10.23
N ARG A 311 3.66 18.46 10.46
CA ARG A 311 2.74 19.39 9.76
C ARG A 311 2.90 19.42 8.24
N GLU A 312 4.14 19.35 7.76
CA GLU A 312 4.48 19.44 6.33
C GLU A 312 4.47 18.08 5.61
N LEU A 313 4.13 17.01 6.32
CA LEU A 313 4.16 15.65 5.78
C LEU A 313 2.92 15.42 4.91
N ASP A 314 3.14 15.30 3.60
CA ASP A 314 2.14 14.80 2.67
C ASP A 314 2.30 13.30 2.39
N ILE A 315 1.20 12.68 1.95
CA ILE A 315 1.14 11.23 1.72
C ILE A 315 2.10 10.73 0.62
N ILE A 316 2.42 11.54 -0.38
CA ILE A 316 3.30 11.15 -1.50
C ILE A 316 4.75 11.13 -1.01
N LYS A 317 5.17 12.15 -0.25
CA LYS A 317 6.48 12.19 0.41
C LYS A 317 6.62 11.08 1.45
N LEU A 318 5.58 10.80 2.22
CA LEU A 318 5.56 9.67 3.16
C LEU A 318 5.76 8.34 2.43
N ALA A 319 5.00 8.09 1.35
CA ALA A 319 5.12 6.85 0.57
C ALA A 319 6.54 6.66 0.03
N LEU A 320 7.14 7.71 -0.56
CA LEU A 320 8.53 7.65 -1.02
C LEU A 320 9.49 7.39 0.15
N THR A 321 9.30 8.04 1.29
CA THR A 321 10.14 7.86 2.49
C THR A 321 10.09 6.42 3.00
N VAL A 322 8.90 5.84 3.12
CA VAL A 322 8.71 4.44 3.56
C VAL A 322 9.42 3.48 2.60
N ILE A 323 9.25 3.64 1.29
CA ILE A 323 9.89 2.80 0.27
C ILE A 323 11.41 2.93 0.33
N THR A 324 11.92 4.14 0.50
CA THR A 324 13.35 4.44 0.53
C THR A 324 14.03 3.91 1.78
N VAL A 325 13.40 4.07 2.94
CA VAL A 325 13.98 3.73 4.25
C VAL A 325 13.72 2.29 4.64
N LEU A 326 12.45 1.84 4.67
CA LEU A 326 12.11 0.49 5.13
C LEU A 326 12.45 -0.58 4.10
N TYR A 327 12.28 -0.28 2.82
CA TYR A 327 12.56 -1.22 1.70
C TYR A 327 13.90 -0.96 1.01
N ARG A 328 14.76 -0.12 1.63
CA ARG A 328 16.15 0.15 1.24
C ARG A 328 16.35 0.63 -0.20
N GLN A 329 15.34 1.26 -0.81
CA GLN A 329 15.43 1.85 -2.15
C GLN A 329 16.03 3.27 -2.11
N ARG A 330 17.21 3.42 -1.50
CA ARG A 330 17.85 4.74 -1.25
C ARG A 330 18.21 5.52 -2.51
N ASP A 331 18.37 4.84 -3.62
CA ASP A 331 18.68 5.47 -4.90
C ASP A 331 17.52 6.34 -5.43
N LEU A 332 16.28 6.11 -4.98
CA LEU A 332 15.11 6.90 -5.40
C LEU A 332 15.09 8.34 -4.88
N ILE A 333 15.98 8.70 -3.95
CA ILE A 333 16.11 10.07 -3.43
C ILE A 333 17.42 10.75 -3.84
N ASN A 334 18.23 10.12 -4.71
CA ASN A 334 19.40 10.80 -5.27
C ASN A 334 18.97 11.81 -6.33
N TRP A 335 18.50 12.97 -5.89
CA TRP A 335 17.91 14.00 -6.76
C TRP A 335 18.86 14.49 -7.88
N LYS A 336 20.17 14.34 -7.70
CA LYS A 336 21.19 14.71 -8.69
C LYS A 336 21.12 13.89 -9.97
N ASP A 337 20.60 12.66 -9.92
CA ASP A 337 20.52 11.79 -11.10
C ASP A 337 19.32 12.18 -12.00
N PHE A 338 18.46 13.10 -11.55
CA PHE A 338 17.16 13.40 -12.18
C PHE A 338 16.93 14.89 -12.47
N LEU A 339 17.82 15.75 -11.99
CA LEU A 339 17.94 17.17 -12.33
C LEU A 339 19.07 17.33 -13.33
#